data_AF-A0AAV2YP31-F1
#
_entry.id   AF-A0AAV2YP31-F1
#
_cell.length_a   1.000
_cell.length_b   1.000
_cell.length_c   1.000
_cell.angle_alpha   90.00
_cell.angle_beta   90.00
_cell.angle_gamma   90.00
#
_symmetry.space_group_name_H-M   'P 1'
#
loop_
_entity.id
_entity.type
_entity.pdbx_description
1 polymer ?
#
loop_
_entity_poly.entity_id
_entity_poly.type
_entity_poly.pdbx_seq_one_letter_code
_entity_poly.pdbx_strand_id
1 'polypeptide(L)'
;MSYTYRKRRTCYQNLIEDVAIAAQRVEYIKRVRAYRAEGRPIFYQDETWVNKKMTPSSVWLDDEGEGGFALPQGKGGCSIICHVGGRSGFVRRSVIIIDRATYHTTLTDATKPARSTFKKLEFAEWLVAHGVDN
;
A
#
# COMPACT_ATOMS: atom_id res chain seq x y z
N MET A 1 9.67 34.47 17.57
CA MET A 1 9.87 33.72 16.31
C MET A 1 8.64 32.88 16.07
N SER A 2 7.86 33.17 15.01
CA SER A 2 6.62 32.45 14.74
C SER A 2 6.87 31.27 13.81
N TYR A 3 6.36 30.11 14.19
CA TYR A 3 6.34 28.92 13.35
C TYR A 3 5.05 28.92 12.53
N THR A 4 5.15 28.68 11.22
CA THR A 4 3.98 28.54 10.34
C THR A 4 3.90 27.13 9.80
N TYR A 5 2.79 26.44 10.08
CA TYR A 5 2.50 25.13 9.50
C TYR A 5 2.24 25.25 8.00
N ARG A 6 3.01 24.53 7.18
CA ARG A 6 2.81 24.46 5.72
C ARG A 6 2.91 23.01 5.25
N LYS A 7 1.80 22.48 4.70
CA LYS A 7 1.81 21.17 4.03
C LYS A 7 2.74 21.21 2.80
N ARG A 8 3.65 20.25 2.68
CA ARG A 8 4.52 20.08 1.51
C ARG A 8 3.64 19.81 0.28
N ARG A 9 3.96 20.43 -0.87
CA ARG A 9 3.29 20.10 -2.13
C ARG A 9 3.66 18.67 -2.52
N THR A 10 2.69 17.77 -2.55
CA THR A 10 2.86 16.38 -2.98
C THR A 10 2.41 16.23 -4.43
N CYS A 11 2.97 15.29 -5.19
CA CYS A 11 2.57 15.00 -6.58
C CYS A 11 1.06 14.74 -6.75
N TYR A 12 0.37 14.33 -5.68
CA TYR A 12 -1.08 14.19 -5.61
C TYR A 12 -1.89 15.47 -5.86
N GLN A 13 -1.27 16.66 -5.81
CA GLN A 13 -1.98 17.93 -6.06
C GLN A 13 -2.50 18.09 -7.49
N ASN A 14 -1.91 17.35 -8.44
CA ASN A 14 -2.29 17.37 -9.86
C ASN A 14 -2.92 16.04 -10.30
N LEU A 15 -3.48 15.24 -9.39
CA LEU A 15 -4.26 14.06 -9.77
C LEU A 15 -5.55 14.50 -10.43
N ILE A 16 -5.46 14.77 -11.72
CA ILE A 16 -6.59 14.85 -12.62
C ILE A 16 -7.04 13.41 -12.78
N GLU A 17 -8.17 13.07 -12.15
CA GLU A 17 -8.83 11.80 -12.38
C GLU A 17 -9.30 11.75 -13.84
N ASP A 18 -9.04 10.63 -14.51
CA ASP A 18 -9.54 10.40 -15.87
C ASP A 18 -11.08 10.48 -15.89
N VAL A 19 -11.66 11.16 -16.88
CA VAL A 19 -13.11 11.37 -16.97
C VAL A 19 -13.89 10.06 -17.00
N ALA A 20 -13.34 9.01 -17.63
CA ALA A 20 -13.96 7.68 -17.64
C ALA A 20 -13.94 7.05 -16.24
N ILE A 21 -12.86 7.21 -15.48
CA ILE A 21 -12.77 6.75 -14.08
C ILE A 21 -13.75 7.52 -13.20
N ALA A 22 -13.86 8.84 -13.38
CA ALA A 22 -14.85 9.66 -12.67
C ALA A 22 -16.29 9.19 -12.96
N ALA A 23 -16.62 8.90 -14.23
CA ALA A 23 -17.93 8.38 -14.62
C ALA A 23 -18.22 7.01 -13.96
N GLN A 24 -17.25 6.09 -13.94
CA GLN A 24 -17.37 4.80 -13.26
C GLN A 24 -17.61 4.97 -11.75
N ARG A 25 -16.93 5.92 -11.10
CA ARG A 25 -17.14 6.22 -9.68
C ARG A 25 -18.53 6.78 -9.40
N VAL A 26 -19.04 7.65 -10.25
CA VAL A 26 -20.41 8.18 -10.12
C VAL A 26 -21.42 7.03 -10.18
N GLU A 27 -21.26 6.12 -11.14
CA GLU A 27 -22.12 4.95 -11.28
C GLU A 27 -22.01 3.99 -10.09
N TYR A 28 -20.78 3.73 -9.61
CA TYR A 28 -20.54 2.97 -8.38
C TYR A 28 -21.28 3.59 -7.18
N ILE A 29 -21.15 4.90 -6.97
CA ILE A 29 -21.79 5.61 -5.85
C ILE A 29 -23.31 5.53 -5.96
N LYS A 30 -23.88 5.68 -7.16
CA LYS A 30 -25.33 5.54 -7.40
C LYS A 30 -25.82 4.16 -6.97
N ARG A 31 -25.15 3.08 -7.40
CA ARG A 31 -25.50 1.70 -7.03
C ARG A 31 -25.40 1.46 -5.53
N VAL A 32 -24.31 1.89 -4.91
CA VAL A 32 -24.12 1.74 -3.46
C VAL A 32 -25.21 2.49 -2.69
N ARG A 33 -25.63 3.68 -3.15
CA ARG A 33 -26.77 4.41 -2.56
C ARG A 33 -28.09 3.66 -2.70
N ALA A 34 -28.37 3.09 -3.87
CA ALA A 34 -29.57 2.27 -4.09
C ALA A 34 -29.61 1.06 -3.14
N TYR A 35 -28.50 0.33 -3.02
CA TYR A 35 -28.40 -0.81 -2.09
C TYR A 35 -28.62 -0.42 -0.63
N ARG A 36 -28.12 0.75 -0.21
CA ARG A 36 -28.40 1.27 1.13
C ARG A 36 -29.88 1.62 1.32
N ALA A 37 -30.53 2.20 0.30
CA ALA A 37 -31.96 2.53 0.35
C ALA A 37 -32.84 1.28 0.41
N GLU A 38 -32.44 0.19 -0.25
CA GLU A 38 -33.07 -1.13 -0.15
C GLU A 38 -32.82 -1.83 1.20
N GLY A 39 -32.01 -1.25 2.09
CA GLY A 39 -31.66 -1.84 3.38
C GLY A 39 -30.69 -3.03 3.26
N ARG A 40 -29.99 -3.19 2.13
CA ARG A 40 -29.06 -4.31 1.94
C ARG A 40 -27.81 -4.12 2.82
N PRO A 41 -27.34 -5.16 3.51
CA PRO A 41 -26.06 -5.10 4.21
C PRO A 41 -24.92 -4.97 3.20
N ILE A 42 -24.04 -3.99 3.40
CA ILE A 42 -22.86 -3.77 2.56
C ILE A 42 -21.62 -4.03 3.42
N PHE A 43 -20.75 -4.89 2.89
CA PHE A 43 -19.46 -5.21 3.47
C PHE A 43 -18.35 -4.71 2.55
N TYR A 44 -17.31 -4.18 3.16
CA TYR A 44 -16.10 -3.71 2.51
C TYR A 44 -14.95 -4.62 2.92
N GLN A 45 -14.13 -4.99 1.95
CA GLN A 45 -12.88 -5.70 2.16
C GLN A 45 -11.75 -4.77 1.74
N ASP A 46 -10.69 -4.70 2.54
CA ASP A 46 -9.48 -4.00 2.16
C ASP A 46 -8.24 -4.73 2.68
N GLU A 47 -7.11 -4.43 2.05
CA GLU A 47 -5.79 -4.94 2.40
C GLU A 47 -4.94 -3.79 2.98
N THR A 48 -4.28 -4.02 4.10
CA THR A 48 -3.29 -3.09 4.65
C THR A 48 -1.97 -3.79 4.97
N TRP A 49 -0.88 -3.06 4.81
CA TRP A 49 0.46 -3.52 5.09
C TRP A 49 0.87 -3.06 6.48
N VAL A 50 1.23 -4.01 7.33
CA VAL A 50 1.80 -3.75 8.65
C VAL A 50 3.27 -4.11 8.64
N ASN A 51 4.12 -3.11 8.86
CA ASN A 51 5.55 -3.32 8.98
C ASN A 51 5.91 -3.55 10.45
N LYS A 52 6.85 -4.46 10.71
CA LYS A 52 7.39 -4.71 12.06
C LYS A 52 8.00 -3.45 12.73
N LYS A 53 8.21 -2.37 11.96
CA LYS A 53 8.76 -1.08 12.39
C LYS A 53 7.83 0.10 12.09
N MET A 54 6.52 -0.13 11.96
CA MET A 54 5.56 0.97 11.79
C MET A 54 5.57 1.86 13.03
N THR A 55 6.26 3.00 12.93
CA THR A 55 6.12 4.12 13.86
C THR A 55 4.97 5.00 13.36
N PRO A 56 4.10 5.50 14.24
CA PRO A 56 3.21 6.59 13.88
C PRO A 56 4.03 7.77 13.33
N SER A 57 3.55 8.45 12.27
CA SER A 57 4.23 9.64 11.72
C SER A 57 4.31 10.81 12.71
N SER A 58 3.61 10.70 13.83
CA SER A 58 3.52 11.68 14.90
C SER A 58 3.63 10.92 16.21
N VAL A 59 4.70 11.19 16.96
CA VAL A 59 4.98 10.61 18.27
C VAL A 59 5.05 11.76 19.26
N TRP A 60 4.47 11.57 20.44
CA TRP A 60 4.61 12.52 21.53
C TRP A 60 5.99 12.33 22.15
N LEU A 61 6.80 13.39 22.11
CA LEU A 61 8.05 13.50 22.83
C LEU A 61 7.78 14.33 24.10
N ASP A 62 8.56 14.13 25.15
CA ASP A 62 8.55 15.03 26.31
C ASP A 62 9.30 16.35 26.00
N ASP A 63 9.33 17.24 27.00
CA ASP A 63 9.91 18.59 26.88
C ASP A 63 11.45 18.55 26.71
N GLU A 64 12.09 17.45 27.12
CA GLU A 64 13.50 17.16 26.95
C GLU A 64 13.83 16.53 25.59
N GLY A 65 12.81 16.21 24.79
CA GLY A 65 12.94 15.52 23.50
C GLY A 65 13.17 14.01 23.63
N GLU A 66 13.00 13.47 24.84
CA GLU A 66 13.03 12.07 25.18
C GLU A 66 11.61 11.47 25.08
N GLY A 67 11.53 10.16 24.91
CA GLY A 67 10.28 9.46 24.60
C GLY A 67 10.06 9.23 23.11
N GLY A 68 9.18 8.26 22.82
CA GLY A 68 9.11 7.60 21.52
C GLY A 68 9.96 6.32 21.48
N PHE A 69 9.50 5.33 20.72
CA PHE A 69 10.18 4.03 20.65
C PHE A 69 11.53 4.16 19.93
N ALA A 70 12.63 3.95 20.65
CA ALA A 70 13.94 3.71 20.05
C ALA A 70 13.90 2.34 19.32
N LEU A 71 14.02 2.34 17.99
CA LEU A 71 14.05 1.09 17.21
C LEU A 71 15.29 0.97 16.33
N PRO A 72 15.88 -0.24 16.23
CA PRO A 72 17.07 -0.49 15.44
C PRO A 72 16.80 -0.30 13.94
N GLN A 73 17.76 0.24 13.20
CA GLN A 73 17.74 0.34 11.73
C GLN A 73 17.87 -1.04 11.07
N GLY A 74 17.13 -1.32 9.98
CA GLY A 74 17.25 -2.58 9.22
C GLY A 74 15.94 -3.06 8.53
N LYS A 75 16.04 -3.94 7.52
CA LYS A 75 14.91 -4.55 6.78
C LYS A 75 13.98 -5.32 7.75
N GLY A 76 12.79 -4.77 8.02
CA GLY A 76 11.75 -5.43 8.82
C GLY A 76 10.77 -6.17 7.92
N GLY A 77 10.28 -7.33 8.36
CA GLY A 77 9.21 -8.05 7.65
C GLY A 77 7.94 -7.21 7.57
N CYS A 78 7.26 -7.31 6.43
CA CYS A 78 5.93 -6.76 6.21
C CYS A 78 4.92 -7.90 6.28
N SER A 79 3.85 -7.70 7.04
CA SER A 79 2.68 -8.58 7.06
C SER A 79 1.54 -7.89 6.34
N ILE A 80 0.76 -8.67 5.60
CA ILE A 80 -0.46 -8.20 4.96
C ILE A 80 -1.64 -8.59 5.85
N ILE A 81 -2.49 -7.63 6.17
CA ILE A 81 -3.75 -7.87 6.88
C ILE A 81 -4.88 -7.53 5.92
N CYS A 82 -5.77 -8.50 5.70
CA CYS A 82 -7.02 -8.29 5.00
C CYS A 82 -8.19 -8.58 5.93
N HIS A 83 -9.19 -7.70 5.96
CA HIS A 83 -10.37 -7.87 6.79
C HIS A 83 -11.63 -7.36 6.10
N VAL A 84 -12.75 -7.99 6.40
CA VAL A 84 -14.09 -7.55 6.00
C VAL A 84 -14.78 -6.79 7.13
N GLY A 85 -15.30 -5.60 6.83
CA GLY A 85 -16.07 -4.77 7.76
C GLY A 85 -17.35 -4.20 7.14
N GLY A 86 -18.37 -3.97 7.95
CA GLY A 86 -19.64 -3.38 7.53
C GLY A 86 -20.17 -2.38 8.56
N ARG A 87 -21.45 -2.04 8.45
CA ARG A 87 -22.11 -1.05 9.34
C ARG A 87 -22.03 -1.41 10.83
N SER A 88 -22.03 -2.69 11.17
CA SER A 88 -21.97 -3.22 12.54
C SER A 88 -20.55 -3.53 13.01
N GLY A 89 -19.53 -3.09 12.27
CA GLY A 89 -18.13 -3.37 12.56
C GLY A 89 -17.57 -4.54 11.76
N PHE A 90 -16.51 -5.15 12.28
CA PHE A 90 -15.79 -6.24 11.64
C PHE A 90 -16.58 -7.55 11.68
N VAL A 91 -16.54 -8.29 10.56
CA VAL A 91 -17.18 -9.61 10.48
C VAL A 91 -16.35 -10.62 11.29
N ARG A 92 -16.98 -11.38 12.18
CA ARG A 92 -16.25 -12.36 13.00
C ARG A 92 -15.64 -13.43 12.09
N ARG A 93 -14.40 -13.82 12.37
CA ARG A 93 -13.66 -14.87 11.65
C ARG A 93 -13.45 -14.59 10.15
N SER A 94 -13.38 -13.31 9.74
CA SER A 94 -13.11 -12.91 8.36
C SER A 94 -11.73 -12.26 8.15
N VAL A 95 -10.83 -12.41 9.12
CA VAL A 95 -9.47 -11.84 9.04
C VAL A 95 -8.54 -12.83 8.37
N ILE A 96 -7.75 -12.35 7.42
CA ILE A 96 -6.66 -13.08 6.78
C ILE A 96 -5.38 -12.30 7.09
N ILE A 97 -4.41 -12.97 7.72
CA ILE A 97 -3.08 -12.42 7.99
C ILE A 97 -2.08 -13.26 7.21
N ILE A 98 -1.29 -12.59 6.36
CA ILE A 98 -0.23 -13.21 5.58
C ILE A 98 1.08 -12.62 6.06
N ASP A 99 1.83 -13.40 6.85
CA ASP A 99 3.17 -13.05 7.25
C ASP A 99 4.17 -13.42 6.17
N ARG A 100 5.10 -12.51 5.84
CA ARG A 100 6.15 -12.75 4.83
C ARG A 100 5.57 -13.32 3.53
N ALA A 101 4.76 -12.55 2.82
CA ALA A 101 4.26 -12.88 1.48
C ALA A 101 5.40 -13.39 0.56
N THR A 102 5.59 -14.71 0.52
CA THR A 102 6.80 -15.33 -0.04
C THR A 102 6.91 -15.11 -1.54
N TYR A 103 5.77 -14.91 -2.20
CA TYR A 103 5.65 -14.54 -3.61
C TYR A 103 6.28 -13.17 -3.96
N HIS A 104 6.61 -12.32 -2.98
CA HIS A 104 7.44 -11.12 -3.19
C HIS A 104 8.93 -11.34 -2.91
N THR A 105 9.31 -12.49 -2.35
CA THR A 105 10.70 -12.81 -1.97
C THR A 105 11.36 -13.86 -2.85
N THR A 106 10.58 -14.72 -3.52
CA THR A 106 11.09 -15.62 -4.56
C THR A 106 11.15 -14.90 -5.90
N LEU A 107 12.34 -14.40 -6.23
CA LEU A 107 12.66 -14.00 -7.60
C LEU A 107 12.79 -15.28 -8.42
N THR A 108 11.84 -15.54 -9.32
CA THR A 108 11.97 -16.63 -10.30
C THR A 108 12.88 -16.17 -11.43
N ASP A 109 13.48 -17.08 -12.18
CA ASP A 109 14.30 -16.69 -13.34
C ASP A 109 13.53 -15.86 -14.38
N ALA A 110 12.21 -16.04 -14.45
CA ALA A 110 11.30 -15.29 -15.31
C ALA A 110 10.89 -13.90 -14.76
N THR A 111 11.04 -13.64 -13.46
CA THR A 111 10.59 -12.39 -12.82
C THR A 111 11.71 -11.63 -12.11
N LYS A 112 12.95 -12.16 -12.14
CA LYS A 112 14.11 -11.50 -11.54
C LYS A 112 14.43 -10.23 -12.35
N PRO A 113 14.48 -9.04 -11.70
CA PRO A 113 14.98 -7.84 -12.37
C PRO A 113 16.48 -7.99 -12.61
N ALA A 114 16.99 -7.30 -13.62
CA ALA A 114 18.42 -7.22 -13.85
C ALA A 114 19.14 -6.64 -12.62
N ARG A 115 20.28 -7.24 -12.25
CA ARG A 115 21.08 -6.83 -11.09
C ARG A 115 22.37 -6.18 -11.54
N SER A 116 22.93 -5.31 -10.71
CA SER A 116 24.25 -4.70 -10.92
C SER A 116 25.40 -5.70 -11.05
N THR A 117 25.18 -6.96 -10.67
CA THR A 117 26.15 -8.07 -10.76
C THR A 117 26.04 -8.87 -12.05
N PHE A 118 25.07 -8.59 -12.93
CA PHE A 118 24.94 -9.33 -14.18
C PHE A 118 26.18 -9.07 -15.05
N LYS A 119 26.72 -10.14 -15.65
CA LYS A 119 27.73 -9.96 -16.69
C LYS A 119 27.07 -9.33 -17.92
N LYS A 120 27.86 -8.63 -18.73
CA LYS A 120 27.35 -7.90 -19.92
C LYS A 120 26.52 -8.80 -20.85
N LEU A 121 26.93 -10.05 -21.03
CA LEU A 121 26.22 -11.03 -21.85
C LEU A 121 24.86 -11.44 -21.22
N GLU A 122 24.84 -11.73 -19.92
CA GLU A 122 23.62 -12.09 -19.18
C GLU A 122 22.61 -10.93 -19.17
N PHE A 123 23.10 -9.70 -19.13
CA PHE A 123 22.25 -8.51 -19.22
C PHE A 123 21.66 -8.34 -20.62
N ALA A 124 22.45 -8.55 -21.68
CA ALA A 124 21.95 -8.50 -23.06
C ALA A 124 20.89 -9.58 -23.34
N GLU A 125 21.13 -10.83 -22.89
CA GLU A 125 20.15 -11.91 -23.01
C GLU A 125 18.87 -11.61 -22.23
N TRP A 126 18.99 -11.00 -21.04
CA TRP A 126 17.83 -10.57 -20.25
C TRP A 126 17.00 -9.49 -20.96
N LEU A 127 17.64 -8.52 -21.61
CA LEU A 127 16.95 -7.45 -22.37
C LEU A 127 16.16 -8.01 -23.56
N VAL A 128 16.75 -8.94 -24.32
CA VAL A 128 16.09 -9.63 -25.44
C VAL A 128 14.91 -10.47 -24.94
N ALA A 129 15.11 -11.24 -23.86
CA ALA A 129 14.06 -12.10 -23.29
C ALA A 129 12.83 -11.33 -22.78
N HIS A 130 13.01 -10.05 -22.41
CA HIS A 130 11.93 -9.19 -21.91
C HIS A 130 11.49 -8.12 -22.92
N GLY A 131 11.95 -8.19 -24.18
CA GLY A 131 11.54 -7.29 -25.26
C GLY A 131 11.93 -5.82 -25.05
N VAL A 132 13.01 -5.57 -24.30
CA VAL A 132 13.51 -4.22 -24.02
C VAL A 132 14.42 -3.70 -25.14
N ASP A 133 15.21 -4.59 -25.75
CA ASP A 133 16.00 -4.31 -26.96
C ASP A 133 15.45 -5.16 -28.13
N ASN A 134 14.95 -4.48 -29.17
CA ASN A 134 14.70 -5.03 -30.52
C ASN A 134 15.71 -4.44 -31.49
#